data_AF-A0A3R8U3D6-F1
#
_entry.id   AF-A0A3R8U3D6-F1
#
_cell.length_a   1.000
_cell.length_b   1.000
_cell.length_c   1.000
_cell.angle_alpha   90.00
_cell.angle_beta   90.00
_cell.angle_gamma   90.00
#
_symmetry.space_group_name_H-M   'P 1'
#
loop_
_entity.id
_entity.type
_entity.pdbx_description
1 polymer ?
#
loop_
_entity_poly.entity_id
_entity_poly.type
_entity_poly.pdbx_seq_one_letter_code
_entity_poly.pdbx_strand_id
1 'polypeptide(L)'
;MKTFASLALTGLLAPAIFAAETPPPAYQLAAQSVGVPSTVLFSLALQESGTRLNGRYIPWPWTLNIAGEPFRFATRSAACTALLIGIQEVGAKRVDAGIGQVNIGWNGHHFKSPCDALDPYQNLLVSAQILRGWYDETGDWTAAAGKYHRPAGGEAAARYRLAFGKQLQRVAGDKLTTLVVTNP
;
A
#
# COMPACT_ATOMS: atom_id res chain seq x y z
N MET A 1 -20.27 -41.05 -46.53
CA MET A 1 -18.89 -40.52 -46.38
C MET A 1 -18.91 -38.99 -46.46
N LYS A 2 -18.89 -38.29 -45.32
CA LYS A 2 -18.41 -36.90 -45.20
C LYS A 2 -17.81 -36.76 -43.80
N THR A 3 -16.50 -36.85 -43.70
CA THR A 3 -15.72 -36.57 -42.50
C THR A 3 -15.55 -35.06 -42.36
N PHE A 4 -15.94 -34.49 -41.23
CA PHE A 4 -15.59 -33.12 -40.86
C PHE A 4 -14.35 -33.16 -39.95
N ALA A 5 -13.26 -32.55 -40.41
CA ALA A 5 -12.06 -32.35 -39.61
C ALA A 5 -12.23 -31.05 -38.80
N SER A 6 -12.22 -31.16 -37.46
CA SER A 6 -12.20 -30.02 -36.57
C SER A 6 -10.77 -29.52 -36.41
N LEU A 7 -10.51 -28.27 -36.82
CA LEU A 7 -9.25 -27.58 -36.58
C LEU A 7 -9.29 -26.98 -35.16
N ALA A 8 -8.50 -27.53 -34.24
CA ALA A 8 -8.31 -26.96 -32.91
C ALA A 8 -7.29 -25.81 -32.99
N LEU A 9 -7.74 -24.57 -32.78
CA LEU A 9 -6.88 -23.40 -32.71
C LEU A 9 -6.37 -23.25 -31.27
N THR A 10 -5.16 -23.74 -31.00
CA THR A 10 -4.44 -23.49 -29.74
C THR A 10 -3.87 -22.07 -29.77
N GLY A 11 -4.56 -21.12 -29.16
CA GLY A 11 -4.04 -19.77 -28.92
C GLY A 11 -2.93 -19.80 -27.87
N LEU A 12 -1.70 -19.48 -28.27
CA LEU A 12 -0.59 -19.20 -27.33
C LEU A 12 -0.90 -17.91 -26.56
N LEU A 13 -1.26 -18.03 -25.27
CA LEU A 13 -1.26 -16.91 -24.34
C LEU A 13 0.18 -16.50 -24.05
N ALA A 14 0.64 -15.43 -24.70
CA ALA A 14 1.89 -14.78 -24.30
C ALA A 14 1.71 -14.12 -22.92
N PRO A 15 2.67 -14.25 -21.99
CA PRO A 15 2.60 -13.59 -20.70
C PRO A 15 2.63 -12.07 -20.89
N ALA A 16 1.77 -11.36 -20.15
CA ALA A 16 1.76 -9.90 -20.13
C ALA A 16 3.02 -9.41 -19.40
N ILE A 17 3.90 -8.72 -20.13
CA ILE A 17 5.10 -8.08 -19.56
C ILE A 17 4.67 -6.76 -18.89
N PHE A 18 4.84 -6.66 -17.58
CA PHE A 18 4.65 -5.40 -16.87
C PHE A 18 5.96 -4.61 -16.87
N ALA A 19 5.96 -3.44 -17.50
CA ALA A 19 7.07 -2.51 -17.42
C ALA A 19 7.14 -1.90 -16.01
N ALA A 20 8.35 -1.81 -15.45
CA ALA A 20 8.56 -1.19 -14.15
C ALA A 20 8.18 0.31 -14.17
N GLU A 21 7.32 0.73 -13.24
CA GLU A 21 6.97 2.12 -12.99
C GLU A 21 8.00 2.72 -12.02
N THR A 22 8.52 3.91 -12.33
CA THR A 22 9.36 4.66 -11.38
C THR A 22 8.46 5.35 -10.34
N PRO A 23 8.56 5.03 -9.04
CA PRO A 23 7.77 5.69 -8.01
C PRO A 23 8.01 7.20 -7.97
N PRO A 24 7.02 8.04 -7.62
CA PRO A 24 7.22 9.49 -7.52
C PRO A 24 8.31 9.87 -6.48
N PRO A 25 8.97 11.04 -6.63
CA PRO A 25 10.12 11.41 -5.79
C PRO A 25 9.88 11.35 -4.28
N ALA A 26 8.69 11.71 -3.80
CA ALA A 26 8.36 11.66 -2.37
C ALA A 26 8.51 10.24 -1.78
N TYR A 27 8.14 9.20 -2.53
CA TYR A 27 8.30 7.80 -2.12
C TYR A 27 9.77 7.39 -2.11
N GLN A 28 10.54 7.84 -3.11
CA GLN A 28 11.97 7.56 -3.17
C GLN A 28 12.70 8.16 -1.98
N LEU A 29 12.43 9.43 -1.68
CA LEU A 29 13.03 10.15 -0.56
C LEU A 29 12.73 9.47 0.78
N ALA A 30 11.45 9.19 1.05
CA ALA A 30 11.05 8.54 2.29
C ALA A 30 11.66 7.14 2.43
N ALA A 31 11.56 6.32 1.38
CA ALA A 31 12.03 4.94 1.40
C ALA A 31 13.56 4.85 1.53
N GLN A 32 14.31 5.69 0.81
CA GLN A 32 15.78 5.71 0.86
C GLN A 32 16.29 6.05 2.26
N SER A 33 15.62 6.95 2.97
CA SER A 33 16.05 7.39 4.30
C SER A 33 16.09 6.26 5.35
N VAL A 34 15.40 5.14 5.09
CA VAL A 34 15.29 4.00 6.01
C VAL A 34 15.58 2.66 5.34
N GLY A 35 16.18 2.64 4.14
CA GLY A 35 16.56 1.39 3.47
C GLY A 35 15.38 0.52 3.02
N VAL A 36 14.27 1.13 2.61
CA VAL A 36 13.13 0.47 1.97
C VAL A 36 13.21 0.68 0.46
N PRO A 37 12.94 -0.33 -0.39
CA PRO A 37 12.80 -0.11 -1.83
C PRO A 37 11.62 0.83 -2.12
N SER A 38 11.82 1.85 -2.94
CA SER A 38 10.77 2.83 -3.25
C SER A 38 9.56 2.19 -3.93
N THR A 39 9.75 1.12 -4.71
CA THR A 39 8.67 0.34 -5.34
C THR A 39 7.81 -0.37 -4.29
N VAL A 40 8.41 -0.86 -3.21
CA VAL A 40 7.73 -1.49 -2.07
C VAL A 40 6.86 -0.46 -1.34
N LEU A 41 7.41 0.70 -0.98
CA LEU A 41 6.66 1.76 -0.31
C LEU A 41 5.52 2.30 -1.19
N PHE A 42 5.76 2.48 -2.48
CA PHE A 42 4.72 2.94 -3.40
C PHE A 42 3.59 1.92 -3.55
N SER A 43 3.93 0.63 -3.65
CA SER A 43 2.96 -0.47 -3.71
C SER A 43 2.10 -0.56 -2.45
N LEU A 44 2.71 -0.32 -1.28
CA LEU A 44 2.00 -0.22 -0.01
C LEU A 44 0.98 0.92 -0.06
N ALA A 45 1.41 2.14 -0.40
CA ALA A 45 0.52 3.30 -0.46
C ALA A 45 -0.63 3.15 -1.48
N LEU A 46 -0.37 2.46 -2.60
CA LEU A 46 -1.40 2.11 -3.59
C LEU A 46 -2.44 1.15 -3.01
N GLN A 47 -2.01 0.18 -2.21
CA GLN A 47 -2.91 -0.75 -1.54
C GLN A 47 -3.72 -0.07 -0.42
N GLU A 48 -3.09 0.84 0.32
CA GLU A 48 -3.69 1.51 1.48
C GLU A 48 -4.69 2.61 1.10
N SER A 49 -4.31 3.51 0.17
CA SER A 49 -5.12 4.70 -0.13
C SER A 49 -5.42 4.90 -1.61
N GLY A 50 -5.12 3.90 -2.45
CA GLY A 50 -5.29 3.98 -3.89
C GLY A 50 -6.72 4.34 -4.32
N THR A 51 -6.83 5.25 -5.27
CA THR A 51 -8.09 5.67 -5.89
C THR A 51 -7.90 5.95 -7.38
N ARG A 52 -8.98 5.89 -8.16
CA ARG A 52 -8.97 6.27 -9.57
C ARG A 52 -9.15 7.78 -9.72
N LEU A 53 -8.18 8.44 -10.33
CA LEU A 53 -8.25 9.86 -10.70
C LEU A 53 -7.76 10.02 -12.14
N ASN A 54 -8.57 10.63 -13.01
CA ASN A 54 -8.25 10.89 -14.41
C ASN A 54 -7.71 9.64 -15.14
N GLY A 55 -8.35 8.49 -14.92
CA GLY A 55 -7.97 7.21 -15.53
C GLY A 55 -6.73 6.53 -14.92
N ARG A 56 -6.07 7.15 -13.93
CA ARG A 56 -4.90 6.58 -13.23
C ARG A 56 -5.29 6.10 -11.84
N TYR A 57 -4.68 5.01 -11.38
CA TYR A 57 -4.82 4.54 -10.00
C TYR A 57 -3.63 5.05 -9.17
N ILE A 58 -3.89 5.95 -8.24
CA ILE A 58 -2.86 6.65 -7.45
C ILE A 58 -3.22 6.69 -5.96
N PRO A 59 -2.25 6.71 -5.03
CA PRO A 59 -2.52 6.90 -3.61
C PRO A 59 -3.09 8.30 -3.33
N TRP A 60 -4.09 8.39 -2.45
CA TRP A 60 -4.73 9.67 -2.12
C TRP A 60 -4.36 10.14 -0.70
N PRO A 61 -3.70 11.30 -0.54
CA PRO A 61 -3.08 11.67 0.73
C PRO A 61 -4.06 12.08 1.83
N TRP A 62 -5.29 12.44 1.46
CA TRP A 62 -6.31 12.86 2.42
C TRP A 62 -7.42 11.80 2.51
N THR A 63 -6.97 10.57 2.73
CA THR A 63 -7.81 9.41 2.98
C THR A 63 -7.86 9.14 4.48
N LEU A 64 -9.04 8.85 5.01
CA LEU A 64 -9.24 8.37 6.37
C LEU A 64 -9.95 7.01 6.33
N ASN A 65 -9.64 6.16 7.29
CA ASN A 65 -10.53 5.09 7.71
C ASN A 65 -11.01 5.41 9.13
N ILE A 66 -12.32 5.55 9.35
CA ILE A 66 -12.89 5.83 10.67
C ILE A 66 -13.78 4.63 11.02
N ALA A 67 -13.33 3.84 11.99
CA ALA A 67 -14.03 2.66 12.52
C ALA A 67 -14.41 1.60 11.46
N GLY A 68 -13.66 1.51 10.35
CA GLY A 68 -13.91 0.61 9.24
C GLY A 68 -14.42 1.32 7.98
N GLU A 69 -14.91 2.55 8.11
CA GLU A 69 -15.52 3.31 7.02
C GLU A 69 -14.49 4.21 6.30
N PRO A 70 -14.31 4.08 4.98
CA PRO A 70 -13.35 4.87 4.23
C PRO A 70 -13.92 6.23 3.80
N PHE A 71 -13.14 7.29 4.01
CA PHE A 71 -13.45 8.66 3.58
C PHE A 71 -12.29 9.24 2.76
N ARG A 72 -12.61 10.02 1.73
CA ARG A 72 -11.61 10.76 0.94
C ARG A 72 -12.03 12.21 0.81
N PHE A 73 -11.09 13.10 1.08
CA PHE A 73 -11.34 14.54 1.09
C PHE A 73 -10.54 15.25 0.01
N ALA A 74 -11.10 16.34 -0.53
CA ALA A 74 -10.45 17.16 -1.53
C ALA A 74 -9.33 18.04 -0.97
N THR A 75 -9.28 18.25 0.35
CA THR A 75 -8.28 19.12 1.00
C THR A 75 -7.80 18.52 2.32
N ARG A 76 -6.55 18.87 2.69
CA ARG A 76 -5.98 18.51 4.00
C ARG A 76 -6.82 19.04 5.16
N SER A 77 -7.35 20.26 5.04
CA SER A 77 -8.13 20.90 6.10
C SER A 77 -9.42 20.14 6.39
N ALA A 78 -10.16 19.74 5.35
CA ALA A 78 -11.40 18.97 5.52
C ALA A 78 -11.12 17.59 6.13
N ALA A 79 -10.06 16.91 5.67
CA ALA A 79 -9.63 15.65 6.29
C ALA A 79 -9.20 15.85 7.75
N CYS A 80 -8.50 16.92 8.10
CA CYS A 80 -8.08 17.19 9.47
C CYS A 80 -9.30 17.40 10.39
N THR A 81 -10.30 18.18 9.96
CA THR A 81 -11.54 18.34 10.72
C THR A 81 -12.23 16.99 10.95
N ALA A 82 -12.42 16.19 9.90
CA ALA A 82 -13.05 14.87 10.03
C ALA A 82 -12.22 13.90 10.88
N LEU A 83 -10.90 13.96 10.80
CA LEU A 83 -9.98 13.16 11.60
C LEU A 83 -10.14 13.46 13.09
N LEU A 84 -10.16 14.73 13.48
CA LEU A 84 -10.31 15.13 14.88
C LEU A 84 -11.68 14.72 15.43
N ILE A 85 -12.74 14.88 14.64
CA ILE A 85 -14.09 14.40 15.00
C ILE A 85 -14.09 12.88 15.17
N GLY A 86 -13.55 12.13 14.20
CA GLY A 86 -13.49 10.67 14.27
C GLY A 86 -12.70 10.18 15.48
N ILE A 87 -11.56 10.81 15.81
CA ILE A 87 -10.79 10.49 17.01
C ILE A 87 -11.63 10.69 18.28
N GLN A 88 -12.39 11.78 18.35
CA GLN A 88 -13.24 12.08 19.50
C GLN A 88 -14.41 11.08 19.64
N GLU A 89 -15.01 10.67 18.53
CA GLU A 89 -16.22 9.82 18.52
C GLU A 89 -15.90 8.34 18.72
N VAL A 90 -14.88 7.81 18.04
CA VAL A 90 -14.58 6.37 18.03
C VAL A 90 -13.25 6.01 18.68
N GLY A 91 -12.46 7.01 19.08
CA GLY A 91 -11.14 6.82 19.66
C GLY A 91 -10.05 6.61 18.59
N ALA A 92 -8.85 7.13 18.86
CA ALA A 92 -7.73 7.14 17.92
C ALA A 92 -7.30 5.76 17.40
N LYS A 93 -7.45 4.68 18.18
CA LYS A 93 -7.10 3.31 17.76
C LYS A 93 -8.00 2.77 16.64
N ARG A 94 -9.15 3.40 16.42
CA ARG A 94 -10.10 3.05 15.36
C ARG A 94 -9.97 3.97 14.15
N VAL A 95 -8.94 4.80 14.06
CA VAL A 95 -8.75 5.76 12.98
C VAL A 95 -7.40 5.59 12.32
N ASP A 96 -7.42 5.38 11.01
CA ASP A 96 -6.24 5.39 10.14
C ASP A 96 -6.25 6.65 9.27
N ALA A 97 -5.08 7.24 9.05
CA ALA A 97 -4.98 8.51 8.32
C ALA A 97 -3.87 8.50 7.27
N GLY A 98 -4.15 9.23 6.19
CA GLY A 98 -3.14 9.65 5.23
C GLY A 98 -2.82 8.62 4.15
N ILE A 99 -1.79 8.93 3.36
CA ILE A 99 -1.45 8.20 2.13
C ILE A 99 -1.04 6.74 2.35
N GLY A 100 -0.51 6.41 3.53
CA GLY A 100 -0.18 5.05 3.95
C GLY A 100 -1.10 4.49 5.04
N GLN A 101 -2.24 5.14 5.31
CA GLN A 101 -3.24 4.73 6.31
C GLN A 101 -2.60 4.34 7.66
N VAL A 102 -1.82 5.27 8.23
CA VAL A 102 -1.17 5.06 9.53
C VAL A 102 -2.23 5.17 10.63
N ASN A 103 -2.34 4.14 11.48
CA ASN A 103 -3.24 4.16 12.63
C ASN A 103 -2.81 5.19 13.67
N ILE A 104 -3.69 6.12 14.03
CA ILE A 104 -3.37 7.23 14.93
C ILE A 104 -3.21 6.77 16.39
N GLY A 105 -3.98 5.78 16.83
CA GLY A 105 -3.92 5.32 18.21
C GLY A 105 -2.67 4.52 18.55
N TRP A 106 -2.04 3.88 17.56
CA TRP A 106 -0.80 3.11 17.75
C TRP A 106 0.44 3.93 17.39
N ASN A 107 0.38 4.68 16.29
CA ASN A 107 1.55 5.35 15.72
C ASN A 107 1.49 6.88 15.81
N GLY A 108 0.50 7.44 16.53
CA GLY A 108 0.33 8.89 16.69
C GLY A 108 1.55 9.60 17.29
N HIS A 109 2.37 8.89 18.06
CA HIS A 109 3.59 9.40 18.68
C HIS A 109 4.68 9.80 17.67
N HIS A 110 4.60 9.36 16.41
CA HIS A 110 5.48 9.82 15.33
C HIS A 110 5.15 11.24 14.85
N PHE A 111 3.99 11.78 15.23
CA PHE A 111 3.47 13.05 14.76
C PHE A 111 3.36 14.06 15.90
N LYS A 112 3.55 15.35 15.59
CA LYS A 112 3.35 16.43 16.58
C LYS A 112 1.87 16.63 16.89
N SER A 113 1.01 16.38 15.91
CA SER A 113 -0.44 16.37 16.03
C SER A 113 -1.06 15.30 15.11
N PRO A 114 -2.28 14.80 15.37
CA PRO A 114 -2.93 13.84 14.48
C PRO A 114 -3.03 14.32 13.01
N CYS A 115 -3.23 15.62 12.79
CA CYS A 115 -3.36 16.18 11.44
C CYS A 115 -2.04 16.20 10.66
N ASP A 116 -0.90 15.99 11.30
CA ASP A 116 0.38 15.83 10.60
C ASP A 116 0.47 14.49 9.88
N ALA A 117 -0.32 13.48 10.27
CA ALA A 117 -0.49 12.26 9.50
C ALA A 117 -1.15 12.48 8.11
N LEU A 118 -1.71 13.67 7.86
CA LEU A 118 -2.27 14.06 6.55
C LEU A 118 -1.28 14.85 5.67
N ASP A 119 -0.07 15.11 6.18
CA ASP A 119 1.06 15.54 5.34
C ASP A 119 1.63 14.30 4.62
N PRO A 120 1.64 14.27 3.28
CA PRO A 120 2.07 13.08 2.56
C PRO A 120 3.55 12.73 2.78
N TYR A 121 4.43 13.71 2.99
CA TYR A 121 5.86 13.43 3.20
C TYR A 121 6.10 12.82 4.58
N GLN A 122 5.47 13.39 5.61
CA GLN A 122 5.58 12.84 6.97
C GLN A 122 4.93 11.46 7.07
N ASN A 123 3.75 11.29 6.49
CA ASN A 123 3.07 10.00 6.51
C ASN A 123 3.89 8.92 5.77
N LEU A 124 4.46 9.22 4.60
CA LEU A 124 5.31 8.29 3.88
C LEU A 124 6.56 7.89 4.67
N LEU A 125 7.20 8.83 5.36
CA LEU A 125 8.36 8.52 6.20
C LEU A 125 7.98 7.56 7.34
N VAL A 126 6.87 7.84 8.03
CA VAL A 126 6.38 6.98 9.13
C VAL A 126 5.97 5.61 8.60
N SER A 127 5.25 5.54 7.48
CA SER A 127 4.91 4.26 6.83
C SER A 127 6.15 3.46 6.46
N ALA A 128 7.18 4.11 5.92
CA ALA A 128 8.45 3.46 5.58
C ALA A 128 9.16 2.92 6.82
N GLN A 129 9.19 3.68 7.92
CA GLN A 129 9.77 3.26 9.19
C GLN A 129 9.06 2.02 9.77
N ILE A 130 7.72 2.04 9.83
CA ILE A 130 6.95 0.90 10.33
C ILE A 130 7.17 -0.32 9.44
N LEU A 131 7.13 -0.15 8.12
CA LEU A 131 7.35 -1.25 7.18
C LEU A 131 8.77 -1.83 7.30
N ARG A 132 9.78 -0.98 7.51
CA ARG A 132 11.17 -1.41 7.75
C ARG A 132 11.28 -2.25 9.00
N GLY A 133 10.68 -1.82 10.11
CA GLY A 133 10.68 -2.59 11.36
C GLY A 133 10.09 -3.99 11.18
N TRP A 134 8.97 -4.11 10.47
CA TRP A 134 8.42 -5.43 10.16
C TRP A 134 9.28 -6.25 9.20
N TYR A 135 10.01 -5.62 8.28
CA TYR A 135 10.98 -6.33 7.46
C TYR A 135 12.16 -6.84 8.30
N ASP A 136 12.65 -6.07 9.26
CA ASP A 136 13.75 -6.51 10.14
C ASP A 136 13.39 -7.78 10.91
N GLU A 137 12.11 -7.95 11.26
CA GLU A 137 11.60 -9.17 11.90
C GLU A 137 11.34 -10.33 10.92
N THR A 138 10.91 -10.02 9.69
CA THR A 138 10.38 -11.04 8.76
C THR A 138 11.33 -11.44 7.64
N GLY A 139 12.27 -10.57 7.26
CA GLY A 139 13.19 -10.76 6.14
C GLY A 139 12.53 -10.73 4.74
N ASP A 140 11.21 -10.47 4.65
CA ASP A 140 10.45 -10.48 3.40
C ASP A 140 9.48 -9.30 3.33
N TRP A 141 9.52 -8.56 2.23
CA TRP A 141 8.69 -7.36 2.06
C TRP A 141 7.19 -7.67 1.99
N THR A 142 6.83 -8.85 1.45
CA THR A 142 5.41 -9.25 1.40
C THR A 142 4.91 -9.57 2.80
N ALA A 143 5.65 -10.36 3.57
CA ALA A 143 5.37 -10.65 4.98
C ALA A 143 5.30 -9.38 5.83
N ALA A 144 6.28 -8.47 5.66
CA ALA A 144 6.31 -7.18 6.32
C ALA A 144 5.06 -6.34 6.02
N ALA A 145 4.62 -6.27 4.75
CA ALA A 145 3.41 -5.55 4.37
C ALA A 145 2.14 -6.18 4.99
N GLY A 146 2.08 -7.51 5.08
CA GLY A 146 1.00 -8.19 5.81
C GLY A 146 0.95 -7.81 7.30
N LYS A 147 2.12 -7.70 7.95
CA LYS A 147 2.25 -7.27 9.35
C LYS A 147 1.98 -5.78 9.53
N TYR A 148 2.38 -4.93 8.58
CA TYR A 148 2.03 -3.51 8.55
C TYR A 148 0.52 -3.32 8.64
N HIS A 149 -0.25 -4.02 7.81
CA HIS A 149 -1.70 -3.93 7.79
C HIS A 149 -2.36 -4.62 9.00
N ARG A 150 -1.85 -5.79 9.39
CA ARG A 150 -2.40 -6.58 10.50
C ARG A 150 -1.27 -7.24 11.31
N PRO A 151 -0.75 -6.58 12.35
CA PRO A 151 0.35 -7.11 13.17
C PRO A 151 0.07 -8.49 13.77
N ALA A 152 -1.19 -8.74 14.14
CA ALA A 152 -1.65 -10.04 14.66
C ALA A 152 -1.58 -11.19 13.64
N GLY A 153 -1.35 -10.90 12.36
CA GLY A 153 -1.32 -11.91 11.30
C GLY A 153 -2.71 -12.47 10.96
N GLY A 154 -2.75 -13.78 10.66
CA GLY A 154 -3.97 -14.50 10.31
C GLY A 154 -4.46 -14.28 8.88
N GLU A 155 -5.71 -14.65 8.63
CA GLU A 155 -6.29 -14.63 7.28
C GLU A 155 -6.34 -13.22 6.67
N ALA A 156 -6.61 -12.19 7.48
CA ALA A 156 -6.61 -10.81 7.02
C ALA A 156 -5.22 -10.38 6.48
N ALA A 157 -4.14 -10.72 7.20
CA ALA A 157 -2.78 -10.48 6.72
C ALA A 157 -2.47 -11.30 5.47
N ALA A 158 -2.94 -12.55 5.38
CA ALA A 158 -2.76 -13.39 4.19
C ALA A 158 -3.44 -12.79 2.94
N ARG A 159 -4.68 -12.33 3.06
CA ARG A 159 -5.39 -11.65 1.96
C ARG A 159 -4.70 -10.35 1.56
N TYR A 160 -4.22 -9.57 2.54
CA TYR A 160 -3.48 -8.35 2.28
C TYR A 160 -2.19 -8.62 1.49
N ARG A 161 -1.41 -9.63 1.89
CA ARG A 161 -0.17 -10.04 1.20
C ARG A 161 -0.39 -10.34 -0.28
N LEU A 162 -1.47 -11.04 -0.61
CA LEU A 162 -1.82 -11.34 -2.01
C LEU A 162 -2.15 -10.07 -2.81
N ALA A 163 -2.88 -9.13 -2.21
CA ALA A 163 -3.22 -7.87 -2.86
C ALA A 163 -1.98 -6.97 -3.03
N PHE A 164 -1.14 -6.88 -1.98
CA PHE A 164 0.13 -6.16 -2.02
C PHE A 164 1.07 -6.74 -3.09
N GLY A 165 1.21 -8.07 -3.17
CA GLY A 165 2.05 -8.71 -4.18
C GLY A 165 1.66 -8.35 -5.62
N LYS A 166 0.35 -8.20 -5.89
CA LYS A 166 -0.15 -7.71 -7.19
C LYS A 166 0.24 -6.26 -7.45
N GLN A 167 0.17 -5.39 -6.45
CA GLN A 167 0.64 -4.00 -6.58
C GLN A 167 2.15 -3.96 -6.82
N LEU A 168 2.91 -4.78 -6.08
CA LEU A 168 4.36 -4.85 -6.21
C LEU A 168 4.77 -5.34 -7.60
N GLN A 169 4.15 -6.39 -8.12
CA GLN A 169 4.41 -6.85 -9.49
C GLN A 169 4.07 -5.78 -10.53
N ARG A 170 2.95 -5.08 -10.35
CA ARG A 170 2.53 -3.99 -11.25
C ARG A 170 3.55 -2.85 -11.28
N VAL A 171 4.09 -2.46 -10.11
CA VAL A 171 4.99 -1.32 -9.97
C VAL A 171 6.43 -1.70 -10.31
N ALA A 172 6.93 -2.83 -9.82
CA ALA A 172 8.30 -3.25 -10.03
C ALA A 172 8.54 -3.86 -11.42
N GLY A 173 7.47 -4.26 -12.12
CA GLY A 173 7.56 -5.15 -13.26
C GLY A 173 8.25 -6.47 -12.88
N ASP A 174 8.76 -7.19 -13.87
CA ASP A 174 9.41 -8.48 -13.65
C ASP A 174 10.79 -8.39 -12.96
N LYS A 175 11.30 -7.17 -12.70
CA LYS A 175 12.65 -6.94 -12.14
C LYS A 175 12.81 -7.31 -10.67
N LEU A 176 11.74 -7.28 -9.86
CA LEU A 176 11.77 -7.72 -8.45
C LEU A 176 11.15 -9.10 -8.23
N THR A 177 10.34 -9.60 -9.17
CA THR A 177 9.73 -10.92 -9.08
C THR A 177 10.79 -12.02 -8.95
N THR A 178 11.96 -11.85 -9.57
CA THR A 178 13.08 -12.80 -9.46
C THR A 178 13.76 -12.80 -8.09
N LEU A 179 13.71 -11.69 -7.33
CA LEU A 179 14.34 -11.60 -6.00
C LEU A 179 13.44 -12.09 -4.86
N VAL A 180 12.11 -12.08 -5.06
CA VAL A 180 11.13 -12.56 -4.06
C VAL A 180 10.85 -14.06 -4.20
N VAL A 181 11.05 -14.64 -5.39
CA VAL A 181 10.76 -16.06 -5.66
C VAL A 181 11.91 -17.00 -5.28
N THR A 182 13.13 -16.51 -5.03
CA THR A 182 14.31 -17.35 -4.77
C THR A 182 14.72 -17.49 -3.31
N ASN A 183 13.89 -17.10 -2.34
CA ASN A 183 14.15 -17.43 -0.93
C ASN A 183 13.25 -18.61 -0.50
N PRO A 184 13.77 -19.86 -0.56
CA PRO A 184 13.07 -21.03 0.00
C PRO A 184 12.96 -20.97 1.52
#